data_AF-A0A353HWV5-F1
#
_entry.id   AF-A0A353HWV5-F1
#
_cell.length_a   1.000
_cell.length_b   1.000
_cell.length_c   1.000
_cell.angle_alpha   90.00
_cell.angle_beta   90.00
_cell.angle_gamma   90.00
#
_symmetry.space_group_name_H-M   'P 1'
#
loop_
_entity.id
_entity.type
_entity.pdbx_description
1 polymer ?
#
loop_
_entity_poly.entity_id
_entity_poly.type
_entity_poly.pdbx_seq_one_letter_code
_entity_poly.pdbx_strand_id
1 'polypeptide(L)'
;MAGILAAVAIQAYQEYTQKAVAMSAYAAGQQASAKVEHYLAEHGRIPTLAQAGIPANPGGQVREIEIDPKNAVLRVLTSIDTKEGAGVLVFEPSLDEDGKVSWSCSAEGIAARALPAECQ
;
A
#
# COMPACT_ATOMS: atom_id res chain seq x y z
N MET A 1 0.68 29.58 -34.49
CA MET A 1 1.09 28.16 -34.44
C MET A 1 2.13 28.00 -33.34
N ALA A 2 1.66 27.85 -32.11
CA ALA A 2 2.45 27.50 -30.93
C ALA A 2 1.44 26.96 -29.91
N GLY A 3 1.62 25.73 -29.41
CA GLY A 3 0.81 25.26 -28.27
C GLY A 3 0.20 23.86 -28.35
N ILE A 4 0.87 22.85 -28.92
CA ILE A 4 0.41 21.45 -28.81
C ILE A 4 1.45 20.51 -28.16
N LEU A 5 2.71 20.94 -28.00
CA LEU A 5 3.76 20.06 -27.45
C LEU A 5 3.86 20.05 -25.91
N ALA A 6 3.10 20.89 -25.18
CA ALA A 6 3.19 20.95 -23.72
C ALA A 6 2.39 19.86 -22.98
N ALA A 7 1.45 19.18 -23.66
CA ALA A 7 0.54 18.23 -22.99
C ALA A 7 1.19 16.86 -22.70
N VAL A 8 2.16 16.42 -23.50
CA VAL A 8 2.70 15.05 -23.40
C VAL A 8 3.75 14.91 -22.27
N ALA A 9 4.42 16.01 -21.91
CA ALA A 9 5.42 16.00 -20.84
C ALA A 9 4.80 15.89 -19.42
N ILE A 10 3.51 16.21 -19.27
CA ILE A 10 2.83 16.25 -17.97
C ILE A 10 2.43 14.85 -17.50
N GLN A 11 1.93 13.99 -18.41
CA GLN A 11 1.51 12.63 -18.04
C GLN A 11 2.66 11.79 -17.47
N ALA A 12 3.84 11.81 -18.10
CA ALA A 12 4.98 11.04 -17.61
C ALA A 12 5.46 11.50 -16.22
N TYR A 13 5.44 12.80 -15.92
CA TYR A 13 5.89 13.31 -14.62
C TYR A 13 4.92 12.95 -13.49
N GLN A 14 3.62 12.95 -13.76
CA GLN A 14 2.57 12.49 -12.83
C GLN A 14 2.75 11.01 -12.48
N GLU A 15 3.10 10.16 -13.45
CA GLU A 15 3.38 8.74 -13.20
C GLU A 15 4.62 8.53 -12.33
N TYR A 16 5.67 9.34 -12.52
CA TYR A 16 6.89 9.27 -11.70
C TYR A 16 6.65 9.68 -10.24
N THR A 17 5.87 10.73 -10.00
CA THR A 17 5.55 11.15 -8.62
C THR A 17 4.64 10.14 -7.93
N GLN A 18 3.64 9.60 -8.64
CA GLN A 18 2.80 8.52 -8.13
C GLN A 18 3.61 7.27 -7.80
N LYS A 19 4.59 6.92 -8.62
CA LYS A 19 5.50 5.81 -8.35
C LYS A 19 6.30 6.00 -7.07
N ALA A 20 6.83 7.20 -6.83
CA ALA A 20 7.54 7.48 -5.59
C ALA A 20 6.63 7.32 -4.36
N VAL A 21 5.41 7.85 -4.43
CA VAL A 21 4.40 7.70 -3.38
C VAL A 21 4.04 6.22 -3.17
N ALA A 22 3.79 5.47 -4.25
CA ALA A 22 3.47 4.04 -4.18
C ALA A 22 4.61 3.22 -3.56
N MET A 23 5.88 3.51 -3.89
CA MET A 23 7.02 2.85 -3.25
C MET A 23 7.10 3.14 -1.74
N SER A 24 6.82 4.38 -1.31
CA SER A 24 6.80 4.70 0.11
C SER A 24 5.66 4.00 0.86
N ALA A 25 4.49 3.93 0.24
CA ALA A 25 3.32 3.27 0.79
C ALA A 25 3.55 1.76 0.84
N TYR A 26 4.22 1.21 -0.17
CA TYR A 26 4.64 -0.18 -0.17
C TYR A 26 5.60 -0.48 0.98
N ALA A 27 6.62 0.36 1.20
CA ALA A 27 7.54 0.20 2.33
C ALA A 27 6.80 0.28 3.68
N ALA A 28 5.84 1.19 3.83
CA ALA A 28 5.00 1.27 5.03
C ALA A 28 4.14 0.01 5.22
N GLY A 29 3.53 -0.51 4.14
CA GLY A 29 2.75 -1.74 4.16
C GLY A 29 3.58 -2.98 4.49
N GLN A 30 4.82 -3.07 3.98
CA GLN A 30 5.77 -4.14 4.34
C GLN A 30 6.17 -4.08 5.82
N GLN A 31 6.39 -2.89 6.38
CA GLN A 31 6.64 -2.75 7.81
C GLN A 31 5.42 -3.12 8.66
N ALA A 32 4.22 -2.75 8.21
CA ALA A 32 2.97 -3.06 8.88
C ALA A 32 2.69 -4.58 8.87
N SER A 33 2.79 -5.23 7.72
CA SER A 33 2.58 -6.68 7.57
C SER A 33 3.57 -7.49 8.40
N ALA A 34 4.86 -7.13 8.43
CA ALA A 34 5.86 -7.79 9.28
C ALA A 34 5.51 -7.68 10.77
N LYS A 35 5.00 -6.53 11.23
CA LYS A 35 4.55 -6.36 12.62
C LYS A 35 3.30 -7.18 12.93
N VAL A 36 2.36 -7.25 11.98
CA VAL A 36 1.15 -8.08 12.10
C VAL A 36 1.52 -9.56 12.18
N GLU A 37 2.43 -10.02 11.31
CA GLU A 37 2.93 -11.39 11.27
C GLU A 37 3.64 -11.76 12.59
N HIS A 38 4.52 -10.89 13.10
CA HIS A 38 5.17 -11.11 14.39
C HIS A 38 4.14 -11.25 15.52
N TYR A 39 3.14 -10.37 15.55
CA TYR A 39 2.10 -10.44 16.58
C TYR A 39 1.26 -11.72 16.45
N LEU A 40 0.93 -12.12 15.22
CA LEU A 40 0.18 -13.32 14.93
C LEU A 40 0.96 -14.56 15.35
N ALA A 41 2.26 -14.61 15.12
CA ALA A 41 3.15 -15.69 15.55
C ALA A 41 3.25 -15.78 17.09
N GLU A 42 3.28 -14.65 17.79
CA GLU A 42 3.38 -14.62 19.26
C GLU A 42 2.07 -14.91 19.98
N HIS A 43 0.94 -14.37 19.47
CA HIS A 43 -0.34 -14.36 20.19
C HIS A 43 -1.42 -15.23 19.53
N GLY A 44 -1.18 -15.75 18.32
CA GLY A 44 -2.14 -16.56 17.57
C GLY A 44 -3.41 -15.81 17.15
N ARG A 45 -3.43 -14.48 17.19
CA ARG A 45 -4.59 -13.65 16.83
C ARG A 45 -4.17 -12.40 16.06
N ILE A 46 -5.10 -11.91 15.25
CA ILE A 46 -4.90 -10.68 14.47
C ILE A 46 -4.86 -9.48 15.42
N PRO A 47 -3.79 -8.66 15.40
CA PRO A 47 -3.70 -7.47 16.22
C PRO A 47 -4.58 -6.34 15.70
N THR A 48 -4.94 -5.41 16.58
CA THR A 48 -5.26 -4.04 16.13
C THR A 48 -3.99 -3.27 15.79
N LEU A 49 -4.08 -2.21 14.98
CA LEU A 49 -2.91 -1.37 14.66
C LEU A 49 -2.17 -0.88 15.91
N ALA A 50 -2.92 -0.48 16.94
CA ALA A 50 -2.36 -0.06 18.22
C ALA A 50 -1.60 -1.19 18.94
N GLN A 51 -2.12 -2.42 18.89
CA GLN A 51 -1.46 -3.59 19.49
C GLN A 51 -0.17 -3.97 18.75
N ALA A 52 -0.14 -3.82 17.44
CA ALA A 52 1.06 -4.03 16.63
C ALA A 52 2.03 -2.83 16.63
N GLY A 53 1.70 -1.73 17.33
CA GLY A 53 2.50 -0.51 17.34
C GLY A 53 2.62 0.13 15.94
N ILE A 54 1.56 0.05 15.15
CA ILE A 54 1.43 0.66 13.83
C ILE A 54 0.61 1.94 13.98
N PRO A 55 1.15 3.11 13.60
CA PRO A 55 0.35 4.34 13.60
C PRO A 55 -0.71 4.27 12.49
N ALA A 56 -1.97 4.53 12.83
CA ALA A 56 -3.05 4.59 11.84
C ALA A 56 -2.82 5.70 10.81
N ASN A 57 -2.23 6.83 11.22
CA ASN A 57 -1.93 7.97 10.34
C ASN A 57 -0.43 8.29 10.41
N PRO A 58 0.43 7.57 9.68
CA PRO A 58 1.87 7.81 9.67
C PRO A 58 2.26 9.15 9.03
N GLY A 59 1.41 9.70 8.16
CA GLY A 59 1.60 10.99 7.50
C GLY A 59 2.54 10.93 6.28
N GLY A 60 2.77 12.10 5.68
CA GLY A 60 3.58 12.24 4.47
C GLY A 60 2.86 11.68 3.24
N GLN A 61 3.41 10.61 2.68
CA GLN A 61 2.93 9.95 1.46
C GLN A 61 1.88 8.85 1.72
N VAL A 62 1.69 8.49 3.00
CA VAL A 62 0.65 7.57 3.47
C VAL A 62 -0.30 8.36 4.35
N ARG A 63 -1.57 8.41 3.94
CA ARG A 63 -2.63 9.10 4.68
C ARG A 63 -3.06 8.27 5.87
N GLU A 64 -3.39 7.01 5.63
CA GLU A 64 -4.00 6.14 6.62
C GLU A 64 -3.59 4.69 6.37
N ILE A 65 -3.54 3.90 7.45
CA ILE A 65 -3.38 2.46 7.43
C ILE A 65 -4.55 1.88 8.21
N GLU A 66 -5.21 0.90 7.63
CA GLU A 66 -6.30 0.14 8.23
C GLU A 66 -5.95 -1.35 8.23
N ILE A 67 -6.49 -2.10 9.19
CA ILE A 67 -6.38 -3.56 9.23
C ILE A 67 -7.77 -4.18 9.43
N ASP A 68 -8.09 -5.19 8.62
CA ASP A 68 -9.28 -6.00 8.82
C ASP A 68 -9.03 -7.02 9.96
N PRO A 69 -9.78 -6.95 11.07
CA PRO A 69 -9.60 -7.84 12.22
C PRO A 69 -10.00 -9.30 11.94
N LYS A 70 -10.66 -9.60 10.82
CA LYS A 70 -11.10 -10.95 10.45
C LYS A 70 -10.05 -11.68 9.63
N ASN A 71 -9.44 -10.98 8.67
CA ASN A 71 -8.59 -11.58 7.65
C ASN A 71 -7.15 -11.03 7.65
N ALA A 72 -6.82 -10.11 8.56
CA ALA A 72 -5.51 -9.44 8.64
C ALA A 72 -5.11 -8.68 7.37
N VAL A 73 -6.08 -8.38 6.50
CA VAL A 73 -5.86 -7.57 5.31
C VAL A 73 -5.51 -6.15 5.73
N LEU A 74 -4.37 -5.65 5.26
CA LEU A 74 -3.89 -4.30 5.51
C LEU A 74 -4.23 -3.41 4.32
N ARG A 75 -4.85 -2.26 4.57
CA ARG A 75 -5.15 -1.25 3.55
C ARG A 75 -4.33 -0.01 3.85
N VAL A 76 -3.51 0.42 2.90
CA VAL A 76 -2.63 1.57 3.02
C VAL A 76 -3.13 2.64 2.06
N LEU A 77 -3.84 3.63 2.60
CA LEU A 77 -4.33 4.77 1.84
C LEU A 77 -3.16 5.72 1.58
N THR A 78 -2.88 5.97 0.31
CA THR A 78 -1.77 6.81 -0.13
C THR A 78 -2.20 8.27 -0.29
N SER A 79 -1.22 9.17 -0.48
CA SER A 79 -1.50 10.55 -0.84
C SER A 79 -1.84 10.75 -2.33
N ILE A 80 -1.93 9.68 -3.13
CA ILE A 80 -2.28 9.73 -4.55
C ILE A 80 -3.77 10.01 -4.66
N ASP A 81 -4.14 11.11 -5.30
CA ASP A 81 -5.54 11.38 -5.64
C ASP A 81 -5.89 10.70 -6.96
N THR A 82 -7.03 10.00 -6.94
CA THR A 82 -7.58 9.20 -8.03
C THR A 82 -9.02 9.65 -8.31
N LYS A 83 -9.67 9.14 -9.36
CA LYS A 83 -11.06 9.49 -9.65
C LYS A 83 -12.03 8.96 -8.59
N GLU A 84 -11.70 7.84 -7.94
CA GLU A 84 -12.52 7.22 -6.90
C GLU A 84 -12.18 7.71 -5.47
N GLY A 85 -11.14 8.53 -5.29
CA GLY A 85 -10.69 8.99 -3.97
C GLY A 85 -9.18 8.90 -3.82
N ALA A 86 -8.70 8.37 -2.69
CA ALA A 86 -7.28 8.11 -2.50
C ALA A 86 -6.88 6.75 -3.12
N GLY A 87 -5.72 6.68 -3.75
CA GLY A 87 -5.15 5.40 -4.19
C GLY A 87 -4.79 4.55 -2.98
N VAL A 88 -5.12 3.27 -3.00
CA VAL A 88 -4.93 2.35 -1.87
C VAL A 88 -4.03 1.21 -2.29
N LEU A 89 -3.07 0.85 -1.43
CA LEU A 89 -2.38 -0.44 -1.54
C LEU A 89 -3.01 -1.43 -0.57
N VAL A 90 -3.34 -2.62 -1.05
CA VAL A 90 -3.95 -3.69 -0.26
C VAL A 90 -2.96 -4.82 -0.12
N PHE A 91 -2.70 -5.21 1.12
CA PHE A 91 -1.82 -6.30 1.48
C PHE A 91 -2.66 -7.41 2.09
N GLU A 92 -2.75 -8.52 1.37
CA GLU A 92 -3.53 -9.68 1.78
C GLU A 92 -2.59 -10.78 2.26
N PRO A 93 -2.75 -11.30 3.48
CA PRO A 93 -1.98 -12.43 3.95
C PRO A 93 -2.55 -13.73 3.37
N SER A 94 -1.65 -14.62 3.01
CA SER A 94 -1.91 -15.98 2.55
C SER A 94 -0.93 -16.93 3.23
N LEU A 95 -1.26 -18.21 3.30
CA LEU A 95 -0.32 -19.24 3.72
C LEU A 95 0.25 -19.89 2.47
N ASP A 96 1.58 -19.94 2.35
CA ASP A 96 2.19 -20.72 1.28
C ASP A 96 2.15 -22.24 1.59
N GLU A 97 2.64 -23.05 0.65
CA GLU A 97 2.66 -24.51 0.76
C GLU A 97 3.53 -25.03 1.93
N ASP A 98 4.51 -24.25 2.37
CA ASP A 98 5.36 -24.53 3.53
C ASP A 98 4.72 -24.06 4.86
N GLY A 99 3.52 -23.48 4.82
CA GLY A 99 2.81 -22.95 5.98
C GLY A 99 3.37 -21.62 6.49
N LYS A 100 4.15 -20.91 5.67
CA LYS A 100 4.63 -19.56 5.99
C LYS A 100 3.63 -18.51 5.57
N VAL A 101 3.57 -17.41 6.32
CA VAL A 101 2.74 -16.26 5.94
C VAL A 101 3.40 -15.57 4.75
N SER A 102 2.69 -15.52 3.63
CA SER A 102 3.07 -14.80 2.42
C SER A 102 2.08 -13.67 2.18
N TRP A 103 2.58 -12.49 1.84
CA TRP A 103 1.76 -11.31 1.63
C TRP A 103 1.67 -10.97 0.14
N SER A 104 0.46 -11.03 -0.42
CA SER A 104 0.19 -10.52 -1.75
C SER A 104 -0.16 -9.04 -1.68
N CYS A 105 0.43 -8.23 -2.56
CA CYS A 105 0.14 -6.82 -2.67
C CYS A 105 -0.69 -6.55 -3.93
N SER A 106 -1.72 -5.72 -3.80
CA SER A 106 -2.49 -5.19 -4.91
C SER A 106 -2.76 -3.70 -4.70
N ALA A 107 -3.32 -3.03 -5.70
CA ALA A 107 -3.67 -1.61 -5.58
C ALA A 107 -5.05 -1.31 -6.14
N GLU A 108 -5.72 -0.35 -5.52
CA GLU A 108 -7.00 0.21 -5.94
C GLU A 108 -6.81 1.68 -6.33
N GLY A 109 -7.26 2.07 -7.52
CA GLY A 109 -7.19 3.46 -8.02
C GLY A 109 -5.80 3.93 -8.48
N ILE A 110 -4.73 3.15 -8.26
CA ILE A 110 -3.37 3.47 -8.71
C ILE A 110 -3.09 2.74 -10.03
N ALA A 111 -2.53 3.44 -11.02
CA ALA A 111 -2.14 2.81 -12.29
C ALA A 111 -1.06 1.74 -12.07
N ALA A 112 -1.23 0.54 -12.64
CA ALA A 112 -0.28 -0.57 -12.49
C ALA A 112 1.18 -0.19 -12.85
N ARG A 113 1.37 0.73 -13.80
CA ARG A 113 2.70 1.22 -14.20
C ARG A 113 3.42 2.04 -13.13
N ALA A 114 2.65 2.65 -12.21
CA ALA A 114 3.18 3.37 -11.06
C ALA A 114 3.45 2.44 -9.86
N LEU A 115 3.02 1.17 -9.93
CA LEU A 115 3.21 0.21 -8.84
C LEU A 115 4.59 -0.48 -8.89
N PRO A 116 5.13 -0.89 -7.73
CA PRO A 116 6.20 -1.86 -7.65
C PRO A 116 5.83 -3.15 -8.38
N ALA A 117 6.81 -3.89 -8.88
CA ALA A 117 6.55 -5.17 -9.56
C ALA A 117 5.88 -6.19 -8.63
N GLU A 118 6.12 -6.06 -7.32
CA GLU A 118 5.54 -6.88 -6.26
C GLU A 118 4.05 -6.61 -6.02
N CYS A 119 3.51 -5.50 -6.54
CA CYS A 119 2.10 -5.09 -6.40
C CYS A 119 1.37 -4.97 -7.75
N GLN A 120 2.00 -5.39 -8.86
CA GLN A 120 1.40 -5.43 -10.20
C GLN A 120 0.65 -6.74 -10.44
#